data_AF-A0A6V6ZFZ7-F1
#
_entry.id   AF-A0A6V6ZFZ7-F1
#
_cell.length_a   1.000
_cell.length_b   1.000
_cell.length_c   1.000
_cell.angle_alpha   90.00
_cell.angle_beta   90.00
_cell.angle_gamma   90.00
#
_symmetry.space_group_name_H-M   'P 1'
#
loop_
_entity.id
_entity.type
_entity.pdbx_description
1 polymer ?
#
loop_
_entity_poly.entity_id
_entity_poly.type
_entity_poly.pdbx_seq_one_letter_code
_entity_poly.pdbx_strand_id
1 'polypeptide(L)' 'MNPRHFLRMSQWARNPPSQRRVKYVFGVIFLVLVIGGIEHFGWWPDWAKTQ' A
#
# COMPACT_ATOMS: atom_id res chain seq x y z
N MET A 1 13.42 -9.25 14.68
CA MET A 1 12.99 -7.83 14.78
C MET A 1 14.17 -6.99 15.23
N ASN A 2 14.52 -5.93 14.51
CA ASN A 2 15.67 -5.08 14.84
C ASN A 2 15.21 -3.94 15.78
N PRO A 3 15.95 -3.60 16.87
CA PRO A 3 15.68 -2.44 17.73
C PRO A 3 15.37 -1.14 16.97
N ARG A 4 15.95 -0.96 15.78
CA ARG A 4 15.67 0.16 14.87
C ARG A 4 14.18 0.31 14.50
N HIS A 5 13.45 -0.80 14.40
CA HIS A 5 12.02 -0.76 14.09
C HIS A 5 11.20 -0.13 15.23
N PHE A 6 11.51 -0.49 16.48
CA PHE A 6 10.85 0.08 17.66
C PHE A 6 11.13 1.57 17.79
N LEU A 7 12.38 1.99 17.55
CA LEU A 7 12.75 3.42 17.57
C LEU A 7 11.99 4.21 16.49
N ARG A 8 11.87 3.67 15.28
CA ARG A 8 11.10 4.30 14.19
C ARG A 8 9.60 4.42 14.51
N MET A 9 9.00 3.39 15.11
CA MET A 9 7.59 3.43 15.55
C MET A 9 7.37 4.50 16.63
N SER A 10 8.28 4.59 17.61
CA SER A 10 8.26 5.64 18.64
C SER A 10 8.38 7.04 18.03
N GLN A 11 9.25 7.22 17.04
CA GLN A 11 9.39 8.49 16.32
C GLN A 11 8.13 8.86 15.54
N TRP A 12 7.45 7.91 14.91
CA TRP A 12 6.18 8.17 14.21
C TRP A 12 5.05 8.60 15.15
N ALA A 13 5.02 8.07 16.38
CA ALA A 13 4.04 8.50 17.39
C ALA A 13 4.27 9.96 17.85
N ARG A 14 5.54 10.38 17.97
CA ARG A 14 5.91 11.74 18.42
C ARG A 14 5.92 12.76 17.29
N ASN A 15 6.39 12.37 16.11
CA ASN A 15 6.57 13.20 14.92
C ASN A 15 5.97 12.45 13.73
N PRO A 16 4.63 12.46 13.59
CA PRO A 16 3.97 11.70 12.55
C PRO A 16 4.38 12.20 11.16
N PRO A 17 4.50 11.29 10.18
CA PRO A 17 4.70 11.69 8.79
C PRO A 17 3.53 12.55 8.30
N SER A 18 3.81 13.46 7.36
CA SER A 18 2.79 14.37 6.84
C SER A 18 1.57 13.60 6.30
N GLN A 19 0.36 14.08 6.60
CA GLN A 19 -0.87 13.40 6.18
C GLN A 19 -0.92 13.18 4.66
N ARG A 20 -0.36 14.12 3.89
CA ARG A 20 -0.26 14.00 2.43
C ARG A 20 0.53 12.74 2.03
N ARG A 21 1.67 12.49 2.66
CA ARG A 21 2.49 11.28 2.41
C ARG A 21 1.75 10.01 2.82
N VAL A 22 1.07 10.02 3.96
CA VAL A 22 0.28 8.87 4.42
C VAL A 22 -0.80 8.52 3.39
N LYS A 23 -1.60 9.50 2.96
CA LYS A 23 -2.64 9.31 1.94
C LYS A 23 -2.08 8.77 0.62
N TYR A 24 -0.92 9.26 0.17
CA TYR A 24 -0.28 8.74 -1.04
C TYR A 24 0.07 7.26 -0.92
N VAL A 25 0.71 6.85 0.19
CA VAL A 25 1.09 5.45 0.39
C VAL A 25 -0.16 4.56 0.47
N PHE A 26 -1.18 4.97 1.23
CA PHE A 26 -2.44 4.23 1.31
C PHE A 26 -3.16 4.15 -0.03
N GLY A 27 -3.14 5.22 -0.84
CA GLY A 27 -3.73 5.22 -2.18
C GLY A 27 -3.03 4.24 -3.13
N VAL A 28 -1.70 4.17 -3.08
CA VAL A 28 -0.94 3.19 -3.87
C VAL A 28 -1.24 1.76 -3.43
N ILE A 29 -1.25 1.50 -2.11
CA ILE A 29 -1.60 0.18 -1.57
C ILE A 29 -3.01 -0.21 -2.01
N PHE A 30 -3.97 0.71 -1.89
CA PHE A 30 -5.34 0.50 -2.32
C PHE A 30 -5.42 0.15 -3.82
N LEU A 31 -4.70 0.88 -4.68
CA LEU A 31 -4.66 0.61 -6.11
C LEU A 31 -4.12 -0.80 -6.41
N VAL A 32 -3.02 -1.20 -5.75
CA VAL A 32 -2.44 -2.53 -5.92
C VAL A 32 -3.41 -3.63 -5.45
N LEU A 33 -4.08 -3.43 -4.31
CA LEU A 33 -5.06 -4.38 -3.80
C LEU A 33 -6.29 -4.49 -4.71
N VAL A 34 -6.77 -3.38 -5.27
CA VAL A 34 -7.88 -3.39 -6.23
C VAL A 34 -7.48 -4.17 -7.49
N ILE A 35 -6.32 -3.87 -8.07
CA ILE A 35 -5.83 -4.57 -9.26
C ILE A 35 -5.68 -6.07 -8.98
N GLY A 36 -4.95 -6.43 -7.92
CA GLY A 36 -4.75 -7.83 -7.54
C GLY A 36 -6.06 -8.54 -7.16
N GLY A 37 -7.03 -7.81 -6.61
CA GLY A 37 -8.37 -8.32 -6.33
C GLY A 37 -9.15 -8.62 -7.60
N ILE A 38 -9.18 -7.69 -8.56
CA ILE A 38 -9.86 -7.88 -9.85
C ILE A 38 -9.27 -9.08 -10.59
N GLU A 39 -7.94 -9.24 -10.58
CA GLU A 39 -7.26 -10.41 -11.14
C GLU A 39 -7.66 -11.71 -10.42
N HIS A 40 -7.66 -11.72 -9.08
CA HIS A 40 -8.04 -12.89 -8.29
C HIS A 40 -9.48 -13.34 -8.52
N PHE A 41 -10.40 -12.41 -8.75
CA PHE A 41 -11.81 -12.71 -9.06
C PHE A 41 -12.05 -13.02 -10.56
N GLY A 42 -11.02 -12.98 -11.40
CA GLY A 42 -11.15 -13.23 -12.84
C GLY A 42 -11.97 -12.18 -13.59
N TRP A 43 -12.15 -10.99 -12.99
CA TRP A 43 -12.88 -9.87 -13.61
C TRP A 43 -12.01 -9.08 -14.59
N TRP A 44 -10.76 -9.50 -14.80
CA TRP A 44 -9.88 -8.85 -15.74
C TRP A 44 -10.40 -9.01 -17.16
N PRO A 45 -10.55 -7.93 -17.93
CA PRO A 45 -11.12 -8.01 -19.26
C PRO A 45 -10.12 -8.65 -20.24
N ASP A 46 -10.64 -9.40 -21.22
CA ASP A 46 -9.81 -10.20 -22.12
C ASP A 46 -8.81 -9.39 -22.94
N TRP A 47 -9.14 -8.14 -23.29
CA TRP A 47 -8.24 -7.24 -24.02
C TRP A 47 -7.01 -6.81 -23.21
N ALA A 48 -7.06 -6.93 -21.88
CA ALA A 48 -6.00 -6.51 -20.96
C ALA A 48 -5.21 -7.69 -20.38
N LYS A 49 -5.51 -8.92 -20.79
CA LYS A 49 -4.76 -10.12 -20.39
C LYS A 49 -3.49 -10.21 -21.24
N THR A 50 -2.36 -10.50 -20.60
CA THR A 50 -1.15 -10.90 -21.31
C THR A 50 -1.34 -12.33 -21.83
N GLN A 51 -0.91 -12.59 -23.08
CA GLN A 51 -0.93 -13.93 -23.68
C GLN A 51 0.05 -14.89 -23.00
#